data_AF-A0A525VHZ1-F1
#
_entry.id   AF-A0A525VHZ1-F1
#
_cell.length_a   1.000
_cell.length_b   1.000
_cell.length_c   1.000
_cell.angle_alpha   90.00
_cell.angle_beta   90.00
_cell.angle_gamma   90.00
#
_symmetry.space_group_name_H-M   'P 1'
#
loop_
_entity.id
_entity.type
_entity.pdbx_description
1 polymer ?
#
loop_
_entity_poly.entity_id
_entity_poly.type
_entity_poly.pdbx_seq_one_letter_code
_entity_poly.pdbx_strand_id
1 'polypeptide(L)'
;MAFLSILLCLTTMVSVSEAQHDRFGKPKALDQTAVAETPMVEIPAGEFAMGLDGMQALQDERPQHRVWLQAFFIDLHEVTTAQYASFLAATNRAAPWQWDTVDLTRHHDRPVIGVDWSDADAYCRWKGKRLPTEAEWEKSARGMDGRLYPWGNRVPNKDLANFALGARFSYSQVLMPAQSYEQGKSPYGLYHMAGNVWEWVQDWYAVNYYDDSPGQDPQGPELGQFKVLRGGSWSDLPKYLLTYGRFRLPPETRNSYTGFRCAKS
;
A
#
# COMPACT_ATOMS: atom_id res chain seq x y z
N MET A 1 4.68 -45.98 -78.28
CA MET A 1 5.09 -44.63 -77.82
C MET A 1 3.83 -43.78 -77.64
N ALA A 2 3.35 -43.65 -76.42
CA ALA A 2 2.26 -42.74 -76.06
C ALA A 2 2.68 -42.11 -74.73
N PHE A 3 3.05 -40.82 -74.76
CA PHE A 3 3.45 -40.07 -73.58
C PHE A 3 2.23 -39.38 -72.97
N LEU A 4 2.02 -39.67 -71.68
CA LEU A 4 0.97 -39.14 -70.83
C LEU A 4 1.47 -37.79 -70.25
N SER A 5 0.82 -36.68 -70.60
CA SER A 5 1.12 -35.35 -70.04
C SER A 5 0.42 -35.18 -68.69
N ILE A 6 1.20 -35.05 -67.62
CA ILE A 6 0.73 -34.72 -66.27
C ILE A 6 0.87 -33.21 -66.07
N LEU A 7 -0.26 -32.53 -65.89
CA LEU A 7 -0.37 -31.10 -65.58
C LEU A 7 -0.18 -30.92 -64.06
N LEU A 8 0.92 -30.28 -63.64
CA LEU A 8 1.20 -29.97 -62.23
C LEU A 8 0.53 -28.63 -61.86
N CYS A 9 -0.56 -28.69 -61.10
CA CYS A 9 -1.17 -27.51 -60.45
C CYS A 9 -0.30 -27.09 -59.25
N LEU A 10 0.44 -25.98 -59.37
CA LEU A 10 1.05 -25.31 -58.22
C LEU A 10 -0.02 -24.50 -57.47
N THR A 11 -0.43 -24.97 -56.29
CA THR A 11 -1.17 -24.18 -55.31
C THR A 11 -0.17 -23.39 -54.45
N THR A 12 -0.25 -22.06 -54.50
CA THR A 12 0.50 -21.16 -53.63
C THR A 12 -0.04 -21.26 -52.20
N MET A 13 0.73 -21.85 -51.29
CA MET A 13 0.48 -21.78 -49.85
C MET A 13 0.83 -20.37 -49.36
N VAL A 14 -0.19 -19.54 -49.13
CA VAL A 14 -0.06 -18.31 -48.35
C VAL A 14 0.04 -18.73 -46.88
N SER A 15 1.19 -18.46 -46.24
CA SER A 15 1.46 -18.83 -44.86
C SER A 15 0.56 -18.08 -43.88
N VAL A 16 -0.17 -18.83 -43.05
CA VAL A 16 -1.04 -18.36 -41.95
C VAL A 16 -0.21 -17.87 -40.75
N SER A 17 0.84 -17.08 -40.99
CA SER A 17 1.78 -16.61 -39.95
C SER A 17 1.59 -15.13 -39.61
N GLU A 18 1.19 -14.30 -40.58
CA GLU A 18 1.10 -12.84 -40.41
C GLU A 18 -0.26 -12.36 -39.86
N ALA A 19 -1.29 -13.23 -39.81
CA ALA A 19 -2.65 -12.84 -39.42
C ALA A 19 -2.95 -12.94 -37.91
N GLN A 20 -1.96 -13.26 -37.06
CA GLN A 20 -2.14 -13.38 -35.60
C GLN A 20 -1.42 -12.32 -34.77
N HIS A 21 -0.69 -11.39 -35.39
CA HIS A 21 0.02 -10.32 -34.68
C HIS A 21 -0.79 -9.05 -34.41
N ASP A 22 -2.04 -8.96 -34.86
CA ASP A 22 -2.83 -7.71 -34.82
C ASP A 22 -4.03 -7.75 -33.84
N ARG A 23 -4.03 -8.68 -32.87
CA ARG A 23 -5.09 -8.79 -31.84
C ARG A 23 -4.80 -8.09 -30.51
N PHE A 24 -3.61 -7.53 -30.35
CA PHE A 24 -3.31 -6.65 -29.22
C PHE A 24 -3.36 -5.20 -29.69
N GLY A 25 -4.58 -4.72 -29.90
CA GLY A 25 -4.82 -3.29 -30.03
C GLY A 25 -4.17 -2.59 -28.84
N LYS A 26 -3.28 -1.63 -29.13
CA LYS A 26 -2.64 -0.79 -28.11
C LYS A 26 -3.74 -0.28 -27.17
N PRO A 27 -3.59 -0.39 -25.84
CA PRO A 27 -4.55 0.19 -24.93
C PRO A 27 -4.70 1.67 -25.30
N LYS A 28 -5.95 2.09 -25.49
CA LYS A 28 -6.32 3.47 -25.76
C LYS A 28 -5.65 4.32 -24.67
N ALA A 29 -4.71 5.17 -25.07
CA ALA A 29 -3.98 6.02 -24.14
C ALA A 29 -5.00 6.79 -23.31
N LEU A 30 -5.02 6.52 -22.00
CA LEU A 30 -5.68 7.40 -21.05
C LEU A 30 -5.04 8.77 -21.25
N ASP A 31 -5.90 9.78 -21.43
CA ASP A 31 -5.50 11.17 -21.52
C ASP A 31 -4.55 11.48 -20.35
N GLN A 32 -3.33 11.95 -20.66
CA GLN A 32 -2.27 12.28 -19.69
C GLN A 32 -2.62 13.52 -18.86
N THR A 33 -3.90 13.74 -18.57
CA THR A 33 -4.33 14.58 -17.45
C THR A 33 -3.60 14.09 -16.21
N ALA A 34 -2.77 14.96 -15.64
CA ALA A 34 -1.98 14.68 -14.45
C ALA A 34 -2.89 14.07 -13.38
N VAL A 35 -2.74 12.78 -13.10
CA VAL A 35 -3.48 12.13 -12.01
C VAL A 35 -3.18 12.93 -10.75
N ALA A 36 -4.23 13.50 -10.16
CA ALA A 36 -4.11 14.39 -9.02
C ALA A 36 -3.33 13.67 -7.89
N GLU A 37 -2.39 14.41 -7.29
CA GLU A 37 -1.64 13.90 -6.15
C GLU A 37 -2.58 13.67 -4.96
N THR A 38 -2.23 12.71 -4.10
CA THR A 38 -2.97 12.51 -2.85
C THR A 38 -2.88 13.78 -2.02
N PRO A 39 -4.02 14.39 -1.62
CA PRO A 39 -4.02 15.47 -0.65
C PRO A 39 -3.29 15.03 0.61
N MET A 40 -2.54 15.93 1.24
CA MET A 40 -1.84 15.65 2.48
C MET A 40 -2.49 16.37 3.65
N VAL A 41 -2.47 15.72 4.80
CA VAL A 41 -2.96 16.27 6.07
C VAL A 41 -1.74 16.64 6.91
N GLU A 42 -1.75 17.85 7.48
CA GLU A 42 -0.75 18.26 8.47
C GLU A 42 -1.07 17.59 9.82
N ILE A 43 -0.09 16.89 10.37
CA ILE A 43 -0.10 16.39 11.73
C ILE A 43 0.71 17.38 12.58
N PRO A 44 0.10 18.02 13.58
CA PRO A 44 0.78 19.04 14.36
C PRO A 44 1.93 18.45 15.19
N ALA A 45 2.96 19.25 15.40
CA ALA A 45 4.05 18.91 16.31
C ALA A 45 3.50 18.61 17.72
N GLY A 46 4.17 17.72 18.44
CA GLY A 46 3.83 17.42 19.82
C GLY A 46 4.02 15.96 20.21
N GLU A 47 3.79 15.72 21.49
CA GLU A 47 3.98 14.41 22.12
C GLU A 47 2.74 13.51 21.96
N PHE A 48 2.97 12.21 21.84
CA PHE A 48 1.93 11.19 21.95
C PHE A 48 2.48 9.92 22.65
N ALA A 49 1.57 9.05 23.09
CA ALA A 49 1.92 7.75 23.63
C ALA A 49 2.01 6.72 22.50
N MET A 50 3.22 6.21 22.24
CA MET A 50 3.50 5.19 21.24
C MET A 50 3.56 3.81 21.89
N GLY A 51 2.97 2.79 21.25
CA GLY A 51 2.89 1.44 21.80
C GLY A 51 1.82 1.29 22.88
N LEU A 52 1.78 0.13 23.54
CA LEU A 52 0.81 -0.15 24.58
C LEU A 52 1.42 -1.03 25.67
N ASP A 53 1.05 -0.80 26.92
CA ASP A 53 1.41 -1.67 28.05
C ASP A 53 0.35 -2.73 28.36
N GLY A 54 0.75 -3.77 29.10
CA GLY A 54 -0.15 -4.80 29.62
C GLY A 54 -0.13 -6.10 28.82
N MET A 55 -0.99 -7.05 29.24
CA MET A 55 -1.02 -8.42 28.69
C MET A 55 -1.64 -8.51 27.29
N GLN A 56 -2.38 -7.48 26.87
CA GLN A 56 -3.00 -7.39 25.56
C GLN A 56 -2.02 -6.98 24.46
N ALA A 57 -0.90 -6.34 24.82
CA ALA A 57 0.12 -5.88 23.90
C ALA A 57 1.14 -7.00 23.63
N LEU A 58 1.57 -7.12 22.38
CA LEU A 58 2.63 -8.03 22.00
C LEU A 58 3.99 -7.56 22.55
N GLN A 59 5.02 -8.40 22.43
CA GLN A 59 6.36 -8.03 22.88
C GLN A 59 6.90 -6.80 22.14
N ASP A 60 6.69 -6.74 20.83
CA ASP A 60 7.14 -5.66 19.96
C ASP A 60 6.28 -4.39 20.06
N GLU A 61 5.13 -4.45 20.70
CA GLU A 61 4.24 -3.29 20.92
C GLU A 61 4.52 -2.58 22.27
N ARG A 62 5.44 -3.15 23.07
CA ARG A 62 5.81 -2.70 24.42
C ARG A 62 7.26 -2.18 24.45
N PRO A 63 7.58 -1.32 25.43
CA PRO A 63 6.68 -0.64 26.35
C PRO A 63 5.95 0.53 25.67
N GLN A 64 4.85 0.97 26.28
CA GLN A 64 4.31 2.28 25.95
C GLN A 64 5.31 3.36 26.37
N HIS A 65 5.66 4.26 25.47
CA HIS A 65 6.61 5.33 25.73
C HIS A 65 6.15 6.66 25.11
N ARG A 66 6.70 7.77 25.59
CA ARG A 66 6.39 9.11 25.07
C ARG A 66 7.31 9.43 23.92
N VAL A 67 6.72 9.82 22.80
CA VAL A 67 7.44 10.27 21.61
C VAL A 67 6.95 11.66 21.24
N TRP A 68 7.88 12.58 21.07
CA TRP A 68 7.64 13.88 20.49
C TRP A 68 7.99 13.85 19.01
N LEU A 69 7.07 14.34 18.17
CA LEU A 69 7.28 14.49 16.73
C LEU A 69 7.17 15.94 16.32
N GLN A 70 8.01 16.36 15.38
CA GLN A 70 7.79 17.61 14.63
C GLN A 70 6.46 17.58 13.86
N ALA A 71 6.03 18.74 13.40
CA ALA A 71 4.93 18.80 12.44
C ALA A 71 5.38 18.16 11.11
N PHE A 72 4.50 17.40 10.50
CA PHE A 72 4.74 16.77 9.20
C PHE A 72 3.42 16.65 8.44
N PHE A 73 3.51 16.40 7.15
CA PHE A 73 2.40 16.08 6.29
C PHE A 73 2.38 14.59 5.98
N ILE A 74 1.20 14.00 5.89
CA ILE A 74 1.00 12.61 5.49
C ILE A 74 -0.18 12.50 4.53
N ASP A 75 -0.08 11.59 3.56
CA ASP A 75 -1.11 11.35 2.57
C ASP A 75 -2.45 10.96 3.24
N LEU A 76 -3.53 11.60 2.78
CA LEU A 76 -4.90 11.43 3.28
C LEU A 76 -5.39 9.98 3.19
N HIS A 77 -4.91 9.23 2.20
CA HIS A 77 -5.22 7.82 1.96
C HIS A 77 -4.03 7.12 1.30
N GLU A 78 -4.11 5.80 1.16
CA GLU A 78 -3.08 4.99 0.49
C GLU A 78 -2.90 5.41 -0.98
N VAL A 79 -1.70 5.21 -1.53
CA VAL A 79 -1.44 5.49 -2.95
C VAL A 79 -2.31 4.60 -3.82
N THR A 80 -3.03 5.19 -4.78
CA THR A 80 -3.96 4.45 -5.63
C THR A 80 -3.29 3.82 -6.84
N THR A 81 -3.97 2.86 -7.48
CA THR A 81 -3.47 2.25 -8.72
C THR A 81 -3.31 3.27 -9.86
N ALA A 82 -4.19 4.27 -10.02
CA ALA A 82 -4.00 5.27 -11.08
C ALA A 82 -2.78 6.18 -10.81
N GLN A 83 -2.54 6.51 -9.54
CA GLN A 83 -1.37 7.27 -9.14
C GLN A 83 -0.08 6.48 -9.42
N TYR A 84 -0.07 5.20 -9.02
CA TYR A 84 1.07 4.31 -9.29
C TYR A 84 1.24 4.01 -10.79
N ALA A 85 0.16 3.93 -11.57
CA ALA A 85 0.22 3.79 -13.02
C ALA A 85 0.94 4.98 -13.68
N SER A 86 0.73 6.19 -13.15
CA SER A 86 1.44 7.39 -13.63
C SER A 86 2.95 7.31 -13.33
N PHE A 87 3.32 6.75 -12.17
CA PHE A 87 4.72 6.48 -11.85
C PHE A 87 5.33 5.43 -12.79
N LEU A 88 4.63 4.35 -13.08
CA LEU A 88 5.08 3.33 -14.04
C LEU A 88 5.20 3.88 -15.46
N ALA A 89 4.34 4.82 -15.87
CA ALA A 89 4.41 5.44 -17.19
C ALA A 89 5.56 6.47 -17.29
N ALA A 90 5.84 7.19 -16.20
CA ALA A 90 6.89 8.21 -16.13
C ALA A 90 8.29 7.63 -15.87
N THR A 91 8.37 6.37 -15.44
CA THR A 91 9.63 5.70 -15.09
C THR A 91 9.79 4.41 -15.89
N ASN A 92 11.00 3.87 -15.96
CA ASN A 92 11.23 2.57 -16.60
C ASN A 92 11.24 1.42 -15.58
N ARG A 93 10.35 1.49 -14.59
CA ARG A 93 10.37 0.56 -13.47
C ARG A 93 9.50 -0.68 -13.72
N ALA A 94 9.89 -1.80 -13.13
CA ALA A 94 9.12 -3.03 -13.20
C ALA A 94 7.75 -2.86 -12.54
N ALA A 95 6.73 -3.43 -13.17
CA ALA A 95 5.38 -3.41 -12.63
C ALA A 95 5.29 -4.30 -11.37
N PRO A 96 4.40 -3.96 -10.40
CA PRO A 96 4.16 -4.76 -9.21
C PRO A 96 3.66 -6.17 -9.50
N TRP A 97 3.68 -7.03 -8.48
CA TRP A 97 3.10 -8.36 -8.57
C TRP A 97 1.61 -8.29 -8.92
N GLN A 98 1.18 -9.12 -9.89
CA GLN A 98 -0.20 -9.16 -10.42
C GLN A 98 -0.72 -7.83 -11.00
N TRP A 99 0.15 -6.92 -11.44
CA TRP A 99 -0.27 -5.67 -12.08
C TRP A 99 -1.10 -5.88 -13.36
N ASP A 100 -0.89 -6.98 -14.06
CA ASP A 100 -1.66 -7.41 -15.24
C ASP A 100 -3.14 -7.71 -14.93
N THR A 101 -3.47 -7.93 -13.65
CA THR A 101 -4.86 -8.13 -13.19
C THR A 101 -5.59 -6.82 -12.86
N VAL A 102 -4.88 -5.68 -12.87
CA VAL A 102 -5.43 -4.36 -12.58
C VAL A 102 -6.17 -3.83 -13.81
N ASP A 103 -7.47 -3.61 -13.65
CA ASP A 103 -8.30 -2.89 -14.61
C ASP A 103 -8.43 -1.44 -14.13
N LEU A 104 -7.63 -0.53 -14.69
CA LEU A 104 -7.64 0.89 -14.30
C LEU A 104 -9.01 1.54 -14.48
N THR A 105 -9.89 1.03 -15.35
CA THR A 105 -11.26 1.57 -15.47
C THR A 105 -12.11 1.27 -14.23
N ARG A 106 -11.75 0.25 -13.46
CA ARG A 106 -12.49 -0.24 -12.27
C ARG A 106 -11.74 -0.09 -10.95
N HIS A 107 -10.41 0.02 -11.00
CA HIS A 107 -9.54 -0.07 -9.83
C HIS A 107 -8.73 1.20 -9.58
N HIS A 108 -8.84 2.24 -10.42
CA HIS A 108 -8.04 3.48 -10.36
C HIS A 108 -7.97 4.14 -8.97
N ASP A 109 -9.01 3.98 -8.16
CA ASP A 109 -9.19 4.58 -6.83
C ASP A 109 -8.86 3.63 -5.67
N ARG A 110 -8.50 2.37 -5.95
CA ARG A 110 -8.10 1.36 -4.96
C ARG A 110 -6.60 1.47 -4.68
N PRO A 111 -6.13 1.05 -3.49
CA PRO A 111 -4.70 1.09 -3.17
C PRO A 111 -3.90 0.24 -4.16
N VAL A 112 -2.69 0.68 -4.48
CA VAL A 112 -1.69 -0.18 -5.12
C VAL A 112 -1.20 -1.22 -4.11
N ILE A 113 -1.02 -2.46 -4.58
CA ILE A 113 -0.44 -3.58 -3.83
C ILE A 113 0.63 -4.29 -4.65
N GLY A 114 1.25 -5.34 -4.11
CA GLY A 114 2.27 -6.11 -4.83
C GLY A 114 3.59 -5.36 -5.01
N VAL A 115 3.73 -4.25 -4.29
CA VAL A 115 4.92 -3.41 -4.19
C VAL A 115 5.76 -3.88 -3.02
N ASP A 116 7.06 -3.96 -3.23
CA ASP A 116 8.02 -4.13 -2.15
C ASP A 116 8.34 -2.77 -1.49
N TRP A 117 9.18 -2.77 -0.45
CA TRP A 117 9.50 -1.54 0.28
C TRP A 117 10.25 -0.53 -0.59
N SER A 118 11.21 -1.01 -1.38
CA SER A 118 11.95 -0.19 -2.34
C SER A 118 10.99 0.41 -3.36
N ASP A 119 9.94 -0.33 -3.71
CA ASP A 119 8.93 0.12 -4.64
C ASP A 119 8.20 1.35 -4.13
N ALA A 120 7.68 1.24 -2.91
CA ALA A 120 6.98 2.28 -2.19
C ALA A 120 7.86 3.53 -1.96
N ASP A 121 9.08 3.33 -1.48
CA ASP A 121 10.04 4.40 -1.20
C ASP A 121 10.41 5.20 -2.47
N ALA A 122 10.67 4.52 -3.59
CA ALA A 122 11.00 5.21 -4.84
C ALA A 122 9.80 5.97 -5.42
N TYR A 123 8.56 5.47 -5.27
CA TYR A 123 7.37 6.24 -5.63
C TYR A 123 7.28 7.53 -4.80
N CYS A 124 7.43 7.43 -3.48
CA CYS A 124 7.36 8.61 -2.62
C CYS A 124 8.45 9.63 -2.99
N ARG A 125 9.70 9.19 -3.24
CA ARG A 125 10.77 10.07 -3.71
C ARG A 125 10.48 10.71 -5.07
N TRP A 126 9.90 9.97 -6.01
CA TRP A 126 9.49 10.51 -7.31
C TRP A 126 8.47 11.64 -7.16
N LYS A 127 7.62 11.56 -6.12
CA LYS A 127 6.68 12.62 -5.74
C LYS A 127 7.28 13.74 -4.87
N GLY A 128 8.58 13.73 -4.60
CA GLY A 128 9.21 14.69 -3.68
C GLY A 128 8.72 14.54 -2.23
N LYS A 129 8.36 13.30 -1.86
CA LYS A 129 7.90 12.85 -0.54
C LYS A 129 8.85 11.75 -0.03
N ARG A 130 8.49 11.11 1.09
CA ARG A 130 9.14 9.92 1.67
C ARG A 130 8.09 8.97 2.24
N LEU A 131 8.48 7.79 2.70
CA LEU A 131 7.62 7.00 3.58
C LEU A 131 7.53 7.66 4.97
N PRO A 132 6.40 7.55 5.69
CA PRO A 132 6.31 7.97 7.09
C PRO A 132 7.23 7.10 7.96
N THR A 133 7.68 7.62 9.09
CA THR A 133 8.22 6.75 10.15
C THR A 133 7.09 5.96 10.80
N GLU A 134 7.43 4.89 11.51
CA GLU A 134 6.48 4.11 12.30
C GLU A 134 5.77 5.00 13.33
N ALA A 135 6.51 5.89 13.98
CA ALA A 135 5.97 6.82 14.96
C ALA A 135 5.01 7.84 14.33
N GLU A 136 5.37 8.41 13.17
CA GLU A 136 4.50 9.31 12.42
C GLU A 136 3.21 8.62 12.00
N TRP A 137 3.30 7.38 11.52
CA TRP A 137 2.13 6.59 11.13
C TRP A 137 1.22 6.35 12.34
N GLU A 138 1.77 5.90 13.48
CA GLU A 138 0.98 5.63 14.68
C GLU A 138 0.31 6.90 15.21
N LYS A 139 1.03 8.03 15.30
CA LYS A 139 0.44 9.31 15.71
C LYS A 139 -0.71 9.69 14.77
N SER A 140 -0.52 9.56 13.47
CA SER A 140 -1.53 9.90 12.45
C SER A 140 -2.79 9.04 12.57
N ALA A 141 -2.66 7.78 12.98
CA ALA A 141 -3.77 6.87 13.23
C ALA A 141 -4.44 7.12 14.58
N ARG A 142 -3.63 7.35 15.63
CA ARG A 142 -4.01 7.27 17.03
C ARG A 142 -4.41 8.60 17.65
N GLY A 143 -3.85 9.71 17.18
CA GLY A 143 -3.95 10.97 17.92
C GLY A 143 -3.25 10.90 19.28
N MET A 144 -3.70 11.73 20.21
CA MET A 144 -3.04 11.94 21.51
C MET A 144 -3.78 11.28 22.69
N ASP A 145 -4.96 10.70 22.45
CA ASP A 145 -5.84 10.16 23.50
C ASP A 145 -5.68 8.65 23.76
N GLY A 146 -4.72 8.00 23.09
CA GLY A 146 -4.37 6.61 23.32
C GLY A 146 -5.39 5.59 22.80
N ARG A 147 -6.31 5.98 21.90
CA ARG A 147 -7.33 5.11 21.31
C ARG A 147 -6.77 3.84 20.66
N LEU A 148 -7.57 2.77 20.66
CA LEU A 148 -7.24 1.47 20.10
C LEU A 148 -7.32 1.43 18.57
N TYR A 149 -8.30 2.11 17.99
CA TYR A 149 -8.54 2.18 16.54
C TYR A 149 -8.60 3.65 16.08
N PRO A 150 -8.44 3.95 14.78
CA PRO A 150 -8.48 5.32 14.29
C PRO A 150 -9.74 6.10 14.70
N TRP A 151 -10.89 5.41 14.71
CA TRP A 151 -12.21 5.94 15.10
C TRP A 151 -12.52 5.86 16.60
N GLY A 152 -11.56 5.52 17.46
CA GLY A 152 -11.75 5.38 18.91
C GLY A 152 -11.67 3.93 19.39
N ASN A 153 -12.44 3.59 20.44
CA ASN A 153 -12.36 2.29 21.12
C ASN A 153 -13.52 1.35 20.80
N ARG A 154 -14.36 1.70 19.81
CA ARG A 154 -15.44 0.83 19.35
C ARG A 154 -14.87 -0.32 18.53
N VAL A 155 -15.40 -1.53 18.76
CA VAL A 155 -15.00 -2.74 18.03
C VAL A 155 -15.17 -2.53 16.51
N PRO A 156 -14.20 -2.96 15.67
CA PRO A 156 -14.30 -2.84 14.23
C PRO A 156 -15.54 -3.51 13.67
N ASN A 157 -16.17 -2.88 12.68
CA ASN A 157 -17.27 -3.43 11.92
C ASN A 157 -17.19 -2.96 10.45
N LYS A 158 -18.06 -3.50 9.61
CA LYS A 158 -18.07 -3.26 8.16
C LYS A 158 -18.37 -1.82 7.72
N ASP A 159 -18.77 -0.93 8.63
CA ASP A 159 -19.00 0.50 8.34
C ASP A 159 -17.76 1.34 8.71
N LEU A 160 -16.80 0.75 9.43
CA LEU A 160 -15.61 1.42 9.96
C LEU A 160 -14.32 1.03 9.25
N ALA A 161 -14.18 -0.22 8.80
CA ALA A 161 -12.98 -0.68 8.11
C ALA A 161 -13.25 -1.87 7.17
N ASN A 162 -12.31 -2.11 6.27
CA ASN A 162 -12.28 -3.27 5.38
C ASN A 162 -11.34 -4.35 5.94
N PHE A 163 -11.88 -5.48 6.42
CA PHE A 163 -11.11 -6.53 7.09
C PHE A 163 -11.84 -7.89 7.11
N ALA A 164 -11.14 -8.96 7.51
CA ALA A 164 -11.66 -10.32 7.68
C ALA A 164 -12.40 -10.92 6.46
N LEU A 165 -11.98 -10.60 5.23
CA LEU A 165 -12.58 -11.13 4.00
C LEU A 165 -12.02 -12.49 3.55
N GLY A 166 -11.18 -13.13 4.38
CA GLY A 166 -10.58 -14.43 4.11
C GLY A 166 -9.26 -14.33 3.34
N ALA A 167 -8.91 -15.37 2.58
CA ALA A 167 -7.58 -15.51 1.96
C ALA A 167 -7.58 -15.42 0.42
N ARG A 168 -8.75 -15.38 -0.23
CA ARG A 168 -8.85 -15.37 -1.69
C ARG A 168 -8.77 -13.94 -2.21
N PHE A 169 -7.68 -13.62 -2.89
CA PHE A 169 -7.47 -12.30 -3.46
C PHE A 169 -8.26 -12.10 -4.77
N SER A 170 -8.94 -10.96 -4.87
CA SER A 170 -9.45 -10.40 -6.11
C SER A 170 -9.53 -8.89 -5.94
N TYR A 171 -8.85 -8.13 -6.80
CA TYR A 171 -8.77 -6.67 -6.71
C TYR A 171 -10.14 -6.02 -6.54
N SER A 172 -11.15 -6.54 -7.26
CA SER A 172 -12.54 -6.04 -7.27
C SER A 172 -13.33 -6.38 -6.00
N GLN A 173 -12.99 -7.49 -5.34
CA GLN A 173 -13.79 -8.03 -4.24
C GLN A 173 -13.24 -7.65 -2.86
N VAL A 174 -11.92 -7.53 -2.72
CA VAL A 174 -11.29 -7.42 -1.39
C VAL A 174 -10.70 -6.06 -1.08
N LEU A 175 -10.35 -5.25 -2.09
CA LEU A 175 -9.86 -3.89 -1.88
C LEU A 175 -11.01 -2.90 -1.99
N MET A 176 -10.97 -1.83 -1.21
CA MET A 176 -11.96 -0.77 -1.26
C MET A 176 -11.32 0.53 -1.79
N PRO A 177 -12.10 1.45 -2.36
CA PRO A 177 -11.59 2.76 -2.75
C PRO A 177 -10.88 3.44 -1.58
N ALA A 178 -9.75 4.10 -1.86
CA ALA A 178 -8.89 4.72 -0.85
C ALA A 178 -9.62 5.85 -0.07
N GLN A 179 -10.66 6.45 -0.65
CA GLN A 179 -11.55 7.39 0.03
C GLN A 179 -12.93 6.77 0.31
N SER A 180 -12.94 5.67 1.07
CA SER A 180 -14.18 5.05 1.59
C SER A 180 -14.10 4.90 3.11
N TYR A 181 -15.20 4.52 3.76
CA TYR A 181 -15.30 4.41 5.24
C TYR A 181 -15.11 5.74 5.96
N GLU A 182 -15.99 6.70 5.66
CA GLU A 182 -16.00 8.03 6.28
C GLU A 182 -15.98 8.00 7.82
N GLN A 183 -16.69 7.03 8.43
CA GLN A 183 -16.75 6.85 9.88
C GLN A 183 -15.52 6.15 10.48
N GLY A 184 -14.65 5.60 9.62
CA GLY A 184 -13.41 4.90 9.96
C GLY A 184 -12.19 5.81 10.02
N LYS A 185 -12.35 7.10 9.76
CA LYS A 185 -11.22 8.04 9.71
C LYS A 185 -10.51 8.17 11.05
N SER A 186 -9.21 8.43 10.96
CA SER A 186 -8.39 8.82 12.11
C SER A 186 -8.85 10.17 12.70
N PRO A 187 -8.40 10.56 13.91
CA PRO A 187 -8.73 11.87 14.47
C PRO A 187 -8.24 13.06 13.63
N TYR A 188 -7.26 12.83 12.74
CA TYR A 188 -6.78 13.83 11.78
C TYR A 188 -7.47 13.73 10.42
N GLY A 189 -8.43 12.82 10.24
CA GLY A 189 -9.21 12.68 9.03
C GLY A 189 -8.61 11.76 7.96
N LEU A 190 -7.58 10.97 8.29
CA LEU A 190 -6.99 10.02 7.34
C LEU A 190 -7.90 8.80 7.14
N TYR A 191 -8.05 8.35 5.90
CA TYR A 191 -8.76 7.13 5.54
C TYR A 191 -7.87 5.90 5.72
N HIS A 192 -8.50 4.75 6.01
CA HIS A 192 -7.88 3.42 6.05
C HIS A 192 -6.57 3.33 6.83
N MET A 193 -6.44 4.06 7.94
CA MET A 193 -5.38 3.81 8.92
C MET A 193 -5.60 2.49 9.68
N ALA A 194 -6.61 1.69 9.30
CA ALA A 194 -6.91 0.38 9.83
C ALA A 194 -7.64 -0.45 8.76
N GLY A 195 -7.04 -1.58 8.36
CA GLY A 195 -7.58 -2.47 7.33
C GLY A 195 -7.25 -2.00 5.92
N ASN A 196 -7.99 -2.54 4.94
CA ASN A 196 -7.72 -2.40 3.51
C ASN A 196 -6.37 -3.00 3.10
N VAL A 197 -5.24 -2.35 3.38
CA VAL A 197 -3.90 -2.90 3.14
C VAL A 197 -2.96 -2.57 4.30
N TRP A 198 -2.02 -3.47 4.57
CA TRP A 198 -0.84 -3.13 5.34
C TRP A 198 -0.04 -2.04 4.63
N GLU A 199 0.59 -1.15 5.39
CA GLU A 199 1.35 -0.05 4.83
C GLU A 199 2.82 -0.12 5.22
N TRP A 200 3.70 -0.07 4.22
CA TRP A 200 5.13 0.12 4.43
C TRP A 200 5.41 1.46 5.11
N VAL A 201 6.25 1.44 6.15
CA VAL A 201 6.85 2.63 6.77
C VAL A 201 8.37 2.60 6.62
N GLN A 202 9.04 3.71 6.92
CA GLN A 202 10.48 3.88 6.69
C GLN A 202 11.33 2.91 7.53
N ASP A 203 10.89 2.62 8.75
CA ASP A 203 11.67 2.00 9.81
C ASP A 203 12.07 0.56 9.51
N TRP A 204 13.29 0.22 9.88
CA TRP A 204 13.65 -1.18 10.09
C TRP A 204 12.95 -1.71 11.35
N TYR A 205 12.60 -2.99 11.34
CA TYR A 205 11.98 -3.63 12.48
C TYR A 205 13.06 -4.15 13.45
N ALA A 206 12.88 -3.85 14.73
CA ALA A 206 13.48 -4.60 15.83
C ALA A 206 12.46 -4.82 16.95
N VAL A 207 12.45 -6.03 17.51
CA VAL A 207 11.46 -6.47 18.51
C VAL A 207 11.50 -5.63 19.79
N ASN A 208 12.69 -5.21 20.22
CA ASN A 208 12.87 -4.45 21.47
C ASN A 208 13.14 -2.96 21.21
N TYR A 209 12.86 -2.43 20.01
CA TYR A 209 13.21 -1.04 19.67
C TYR A 209 12.58 -0.02 20.63
N TYR A 210 11.37 -0.30 21.14
CA TYR A 210 10.66 0.62 22.03
C TYR A 210 11.33 0.75 23.42
N ASP A 211 12.16 -0.21 23.83
CA ASP A 211 12.91 -0.13 25.10
C ASP A 211 13.95 1.01 25.07
N ASP A 212 14.56 1.23 23.90
CA ASP A 212 15.68 2.17 23.69
C ASP A 212 15.33 3.31 22.71
N SER A 213 14.05 3.45 22.35
CA SER A 213 13.57 4.42 21.37
C SER A 213 13.87 5.86 21.82
N PRO A 214 14.48 6.72 20.98
CA PRO A 214 14.69 8.11 21.32
C PRO A 214 13.34 8.83 21.45
N GLY A 215 13.23 9.71 22.45
CA GLY A 215 11.99 10.43 22.72
C GLY A 215 11.62 11.50 21.69
N GLN A 216 12.49 11.80 20.71
CA GLN A 216 12.27 12.83 19.69
C GLN A 216 12.52 12.24 18.30
N ASP A 217 11.51 12.37 17.43
CA ASP A 217 11.57 12.00 16.00
C ASP A 217 12.25 10.64 15.72
N PRO A 218 11.84 9.52 16.38
CA PRO A 218 12.47 8.21 16.19
C PRO A 218 12.35 7.74 14.74
N GLN A 219 13.43 7.12 14.25
CA GLN A 219 13.58 6.67 12.86
C GLN A 219 13.69 5.14 12.72
N GLY A 220 13.51 4.42 13.83
CA GLY A 220 13.82 3.00 13.92
C GLY A 220 15.32 2.72 14.06
N PRO A 221 15.72 1.44 14.16
CA PRO A 221 17.10 1.02 14.05
C PRO A 221 17.70 1.39 12.69
N GLU A 222 19.00 1.64 12.64
CA GLU A 222 19.70 2.00 11.40
C GLU A 222 19.67 0.88 10.33
N LEU A 223 19.67 -0.38 10.77
CA LEU A 223 19.71 -1.57 9.93
C LEU A 223 18.79 -2.67 10.48
N GLY A 224 18.32 -3.54 9.60
CA GLY A 224 17.50 -4.69 9.97
C GLY A 224 17.30 -5.68 8.84
N GLN A 225 16.68 -6.81 9.17
CA GLN A 225 16.30 -7.84 8.18
C GLN A 225 14.88 -7.62 7.63
N PHE A 226 14.03 -6.93 8.39
CA PHE A 226 12.62 -6.73 8.07
C PHE A 226 12.26 -5.25 8.16
N LYS A 227 11.36 -4.80 7.30
CA LYS A 227 10.74 -3.46 7.40
C LYS A 227 9.42 -3.56 8.14
N VAL A 228 9.07 -2.50 8.85
CA VAL A 228 7.81 -2.42 9.61
C VAL A 228 6.61 -2.25 8.66
N LEU A 229 5.50 -2.88 9.02
CA LEU A 229 4.18 -2.70 8.44
C LEU A 229 3.17 -2.27 9.50
N ARG A 230 2.23 -1.41 9.10
CA ARG A 230 1.19 -0.86 9.99
C ARG A 230 -0.21 -1.00 9.40
N GLY A 231 -1.23 -1.05 10.26
CA GLY A 231 -2.65 -0.89 9.91
C GLY A 231 -3.50 -2.15 9.71
N GLY A 232 -2.92 -3.31 9.38
CA GLY A 232 -3.72 -4.48 9.03
C GLY A 232 -4.28 -4.41 7.61
N SER A 233 -4.77 -5.54 7.08
CA SER A 233 -5.32 -5.61 5.73
C SER A 233 -6.76 -6.11 5.66
N TRP A 234 -7.32 -6.13 4.44
CA TRP A 234 -8.59 -6.77 4.10
C TRP A 234 -8.71 -8.23 4.57
N SER A 235 -7.60 -8.95 4.73
CA SER A 235 -7.61 -10.36 5.15
C SER A 235 -7.54 -10.56 6.67
N ASP A 236 -7.17 -9.50 7.41
CA ASP A 236 -6.80 -9.62 8.81
C ASP A 236 -8.00 -9.51 9.76
N LEU A 237 -7.86 -10.12 10.93
CA LEU A 237 -8.85 -10.06 12.01
C LEU A 237 -8.74 -8.76 12.82
N PRO A 238 -9.80 -8.33 13.54
CA PRO A 238 -9.84 -7.11 14.37
C PRO A 238 -8.62 -6.80 15.24
N LYS A 239 -7.91 -7.83 15.72
CA LYS A 239 -6.72 -7.67 16.57
C LYS A 239 -5.50 -7.11 15.84
N TYR A 240 -5.49 -7.09 14.50
CA TYR A 240 -4.39 -6.52 13.71
C TYR A 240 -4.70 -5.11 13.18
N LEU A 241 -5.90 -4.58 13.44
CA LEU A 241 -6.32 -3.23 13.05
C LEU A 241 -5.97 -2.16 14.09
N LEU A 242 -5.22 -2.53 15.12
CA LEU A 242 -4.90 -1.66 16.25
C LEU A 242 -3.94 -0.55 15.80
N THR A 243 -4.15 0.67 16.30
CA THR A 243 -3.31 1.83 15.99
C THR A 243 -1.85 1.61 16.33
N TYR A 244 -1.58 0.82 17.38
CA TYR A 244 -0.24 0.43 17.86
C TYR A 244 0.27 -0.91 17.31
N GLY A 245 -0.56 -1.63 16.55
CA GLY A 245 -0.24 -2.96 16.06
C GLY A 245 0.92 -2.96 15.10
N ARG A 246 1.87 -3.88 15.30
CA ARG A 246 3.09 -4.01 14.51
C ARG A 246 3.08 -5.29 13.69
N PHE A 247 3.53 -5.17 12.44
CA PHE A 247 3.91 -6.33 11.66
C PHE A 247 5.22 -6.07 10.91
N ARG A 248 5.78 -7.10 10.30
CA ARG A 248 7.06 -7.00 9.60
C ARG A 248 7.15 -7.99 8.46
N LEU A 249 7.81 -7.58 7.39
CA LEU A 249 8.13 -8.45 6.25
C LEU A 249 9.53 -8.13 5.73
N PRO A 250 10.19 -9.09 5.06
CA PRO A 250 11.41 -8.80 4.31
C PRO A 250 11.14 -7.67 3.30
N PRO A 251 12.05 -6.69 3.15
CA PRO A 251 11.81 -5.50 2.33
C PRO A 251 11.52 -5.81 0.85
N GLU A 252 11.93 -6.97 0.34
CA GLU A 252 11.69 -7.47 -1.01
C GLU A 252 10.33 -8.15 -1.21
N THR A 253 9.52 -8.27 -0.15
CA THR A 253 8.26 -9.00 -0.19
C THR A 253 7.24 -8.27 -1.05
N ARG A 254 6.62 -9.00 -1.98
CA ARG A 254 5.49 -8.55 -2.80
C ARG A 254 4.32 -9.49 -2.55
N ASN A 255 3.18 -8.95 -2.12
CA ASN A 255 2.00 -9.75 -1.78
C ASN A 255 0.69 -9.00 -2.10
N SER A 256 -0.44 -9.67 -1.84
CA SER A 256 -1.79 -9.21 -2.18
C SER A 256 -2.43 -8.25 -1.17
N TYR A 257 -1.70 -7.82 -0.14
CA TYR A 257 -2.27 -7.09 0.99
C TYR A 257 -1.38 -5.96 1.52
N THR A 258 -0.26 -5.68 0.85
CA THR A 258 0.69 -4.63 1.27
C THR A 258 0.75 -3.54 0.22
N GLY A 259 0.42 -2.32 0.64
CA GLY A 259 0.58 -1.08 -0.09
C GLY A 259 1.38 -0.08 0.75
N PHE A 260 1.10 1.21 0.59
CA PHE A 260 1.77 2.28 1.33
C PHE A 260 1.06 3.63 1.15
N ARG A 261 1.46 4.59 1.98
CA ARG A 261 1.17 6.01 1.80
C ARG A 261 2.44 6.83 2.01
N CYS A 262 2.51 8.05 1.50
CA CYS A 262 3.69 8.91 1.66
C CYS A 262 3.51 9.96 2.77
N ALA A 263 4.63 10.51 3.23
CA ALA A 263 4.74 11.63 4.15
C ALA A 263 5.77 12.65 3.66
N LYS A 264 5.78 13.84 4.26
CA LYS A 264 6.68 14.94 3.93
C LYS A 264 6.89 15.84 5.15
N SER A 265 8.10 16.35 5.31
CA SER A 265 8.45 17.38 6.31
C SER A 265 8.74 18.71 5.63
#